data_AF-A0A941EZ42-F1
#
_entry.id   AF-A0A941EZ42-F1
#
_cell.length_a   1.000
_cell.length_b   1.000
_cell.length_c   1.000
_cell.angle_alpha   90.00
_cell.angle_beta   90.00
_cell.angle_gamma   90.00
#
_symmetry.space_group_name_H-M   'P 1'
#
loop_
_entity.id
_entity.type
_entity.pdbx_description
1 polymer ?
#
loop_
_entity_poly.entity_id
_entity_poly.type
_entity_poly.pdbx_seq_one_letter_code
_entity_poly.pdbx_strand_id
1 'polypeptide(L)'
;MCRTPPEPAGSRRRRPCISPTACSPSAVPPPAPSWTLLATRRLPTPTWDCRALSERLRLPAGSILEPIPAGAWIRPESAEQDLAPLRARLINQLHPDPQAPHLVIGAPGAEPVPATDVRTLFARLPESTRRRALFDLLQCFEDQPGEPGQVLADVLKTRIAADEGVLLAVPGPDGVEERTLTANGQLRWSPFATHFAYQPRPPEGEATAPFPARYRAPFDGLIEIGPGQYRLGSYAVLELTRSGLWLRPPTPDPATRQARAVPRDPSSAKLLFSASNADEAALLAQLAREAHGRLTSDARQASRILPFPPAGRLPGRPTGKPDAEAVDAAPVPAVPVN
;
A
#
# COMPACT_ATOMS: atom_id res chain seq x y z
N MET A 1 55.18 -49.05 -59.28
CA MET A 1 55.53 -49.29 -60.70
C MET A 1 54.55 -48.52 -61.59
N CYS A 2 54.93 -48.21 -62.83
CA CYS A 2 54.17 -47.78 -64.04
C CYS A 2 52.82 -47.02 -63.89
N ARG A 3 52.55 -45.86 -64.53
CA ARG A 3 52.53 -45.53 -65.98
C ARG A 3 51.53 -46.40 -66.79
N THR A 4 50.62 -45.91 -67.64
CA THR A 4 50.24 -44.53 -68.12
C THR A 4 48.81 -44.55 -68.76
N PRO A 5 48.17 -43.40 -69.11
CA PRO A 5 46.77 -43.32 -69.60
C PRO A 5 46.62 -43.38 -71.15
N PRO A 6 45.43 -43.07 -71.73
CA PRO A 6 45.27 -41.71 -72.30
C PRO A 6 43.86 -41.04 -72.18
N GLU A 7 43.83 -39.77 -72.63
CA GLU A 7 42.71 -38.81 -72.86
C GLU A 7 41.82 -39.17 -74.10
N PRO A 8 40.83 -38.36 -74.60
CA PRO A 8 40.46 -36.94 -74.37
C PRO A 8 38.94 -36.76 -74.04
N ALA A 9 38.17 -35.65 -74.24
CA ALA A 9 38.36 -34.31 -74.83
C ALA A 9 37.31 -33.26 -74.35
N GLY A 10 37.66 -31.96 -74.41
CA GLY A 10 36.72 -30.82 -74.60
C GLY A 10 35.94 -30.28 -73.37
N SER A 11 35.57 -29.00 -73.27
CA SER A 11 35.92 -27.81 -74.08
C SER A 11 35.90 -26.52 -73.24
N ARG A 12 36.57 -25.45 -73.69
CA ARG A 12 36.64 -24.16 -72.96
C ARG A 12 35.50 -23.20 -73.35
N ARG A 13 34.85 -22.56 -72.37
CA ARG A 13 34.27 -21.21 -72.52
C ARG A 13 34.66 -20.30 -71.34
N ARG A 14 34.59 -18.98 -71.57
CA ARG A 14 35.12 -17.93 -70.69
C ARG A 14 34.01 -17.20 -69.93
N ARG A 15 34.33 -16.71 -68.72
CA ARG A 15 33.97 -15.40 -68.08
C ARG A 15 32.55 -14.83 -68.28
N PRO A 16 31.92 -14.24 -67.22
CA PRO A 16 32.55 -13.14 -66.48
C PRO A 16 32.45 -13.18 -64.95
N CYS A 17 33.19 -12.28 -64.31
CA CYS A 17 33.04 -11.94 -62.90
C CYS A 17 31.78 -11.08 -62.71
N ILE A 18 31.11 -11.19 -61.56
CA ILE A 18 30.03 -10.29 -61.13
C ILE A 18 30.48 -9.59 -59.84
N SER A 19 30.23 -8.29 -59.75
CA SER A 19 30.72 -7.43 -58.66
C SER A 19 29.93 -7.61 -57.35
N PRO A 20 30.55 -7.44 -56.17
CA PRO A 20 29.88 -7.56 -54.87
C PRO A 20 29.27 -6.22 -54.43
N THR A 21 28.01 -5.93 -54.78
CA THR A 21 27.28 -4.78 -54.19
C THR A 21 25.76 -4.98 -54.16
N ALA A 22 25.21 -5.38 -53.02
CA ALA A 22 23.82 -5.18 -52.64
C ALA A 22 23.66 -5.37 -51.12
N CYS A 23 23.62 -4.27 -50.36
CA CYS A 23 23.14 -4.36 -48.98
C CYS A 23 21.65 -4.71 -49.01
N SER A 24 21.24 -5.81 -48.38
CA SER A 24 19.82 -6.08 -48.19
C SER A 24 19.23 -5.00 -47.28
N PRO A 25 18.11 -4.34 -47.66
CA PRO A 25 17.43 -3.43 -46.76
C PRO A 25 16.95 -4.21 -45.53
N SER A 26 17.08 -3.62 -44.34
CA SER A 26 16.69 -4.26 -43.08
C SER A 26 15.22 -4.69 -43.16
N ALA A 27 14.97 -5.99 -43.00
CA ALA A 27 13.62 -6.52 -42.95
C ALA A 27 12.96 -6.07 -41.65
N VAL A 28 12.17 -4.97 -41.73
CA VAL A 28 11.29 -4.56 -40.64
C VAL A 28 10.40 -5.75 -40.30
N PRO A 29 10.44 -6.28 -39.05
CA PRO A 29 9.60 -7.42 -38.70
C PRO A 29 8.13 -7.04 -38.89
N PRO A 30 7.28 -7.94 -39.41
CA PRO A 30 5.88 -7.64 -39.61
C PRO A 30 5.24 -7.23 -38.27
N PRO A 31 4.29 -6.28 -38.26
CA PRO A 31 3.61 -5.88 -37.05
C PRO A 31 2.99 -7.11 -36.37
N ALA A 32 3.15 -7.20 -35.05
CA ALA A 32 2.66 -8.34 -34.29
C ALA A 32 1.17 -8.60 -34.59
N PRO A 33 0.75 -9.88 -34.76
CA PRO A 33 -0.59 -10.20 -35.21
C PRO A 33 -1.64 -9.64 -34.25
N SER A 34 -2.82 -9.30 -34.77
CA SER A 34 -3.84 -8.51 -34.06
C SER A 34 -4.35 -9.15 -32.75
N TRP A 35 -4.18 -10.47 -32.55
CA TRP A 35 -4.48 -11.12 -31.28
C TRP A 35 -3.49 -10.77 -30.16
N THR A 36 -2.24 -10.41 -30.49
CA THR A 36 -1.28 -9.88 -29.51
C THR A 36 -1.68 -8.47 -29.03
N LEU A 37 -2.47 -7.73 -29.82
CA LEU A 37 -3.12 -6.46 -29.43
C LEU A 37 -4.47 -6.66 -28.72
N LEU A 38 -5.01 -7.88 -28.67
CA LEU A 38 -6.15 -8.24 -27.83
C LEU A 38 -5.71 -8.64 -26.43
N ALA A 39 -4.53 -9.27 -26.28
CA ALA A 39 -3.94 -9.64 -24.99
C ALA A 39 -3.63 -8.46 -24.05
N THR A 40 -3.69 -7.22 -24.54
CA THR A 40 -3.49 -5.97 -23.76
C THR A 40 -4.77 -5.17 -23.51
N ARG A 41 -5.95 -5.64 -23.96
CA ARG A 41 -7.22 -4.93 -23.74
C ARG A 41 -8.00 -5.49 -22.56
N ARG A 42 -8.41 -4.61 -21.65
CA ARG A 42 -9.30 -4.94 -20.53
C ARG A 42 -10.71 -5.18 -21.07
N LEU A 43 -11.31 -6.31 -20.71
CA LEU A 43 -12.62 -6.76 -21.17
C LEU A 43 -13.46 -7.26 -19.98
N PRO A 44 -14.66 -6.69 -19.72
CA PRO A 44 -15.19 -5.46 -20.32
C PRO A 44 -14.27 -4.26 -20.05
N THR A 45 -14.22 -3.31 -20.99
CA THR A 45 -13.31 -2.15 -20.88
C THR A 45 -13.82 -1.19 -19.81
N PRO A 46 -13.04 -0.93 -18.73
CA PRO A 46 -13.52 -0.15 -17.59
C PRO A 46 -13.54 1.35 -17.89
N THR A 47 -14.37 2.09 -17.14
CA THR A 47 -14.67 3.52 -17.42
C THR A 47 -13.51 4.49 -17.16
N TRP A 48 -12.36 3.99 -16.71
CA TRP A 48 -11.12 4.71 -16.48
C TRP A 48 -10.03 4.37 -17.50
N ASP A 49 -10.27 3.38 -18.37
CA ASP A 49 -9.26 2.86 -19.28
C ASP A 49 -8.80 3.95 -20.26
N CYS A 50 -7.49 4.02 -20.46
CA CYS A 50 -6.88 5.01 -21.34
C CYS A 50 -5.52 4.54 -21.84
N ARG A 51 -5.06 5.15 -22.94
CA ARG A 51 -3.78 4.85 -23.55
C ARG A 51 -2.61 4.89 -22.55
N ALA A 52 -2.61 5.90 -21.68
CA ALA A 52 -1.57 6.09 -20.66
C ALA A 52 -1.51 5.00 -19.57
N LEU A 53 -2.51 4.12 -19.47
CA LEU A 53 -2.50 2.93 -18.60
C LEU A 53 -2.50 1.60 -19.39
N SER A 54 -2.40 1.66 -20.72
CA SER A 54 -2.50 0.50 -21.63
C SER A 54 -1.21 0.18 -22.39
N GLU A 55 -0.21 1.07 -22.34
CA GLU A 55 1.10 0.88 -22.99
C GLU A 55 2.19 0.64 -21.92
N ARG A 56 3.02 -0.40 -22.10
CA ARG A 56 4.25 -0.58 -21.31
C ARG A 56 5.28 0.45 -21.79
N LEU A 57 5.78 1.29 -20.88
CA LEU A 57 6.66 2.42 -21.22
C LEU A 57 7.67 2.71 -20.11
N ARG A 58 8.79 3.33 -20.46
CA ARG A 58 9.77 3.87 -19.50
C ARG A 58 9.36 5.29 -19.09
N LEU A 59 9.46 5.61 -17.81
CA LEU A 59 9.26 6.94 -17.24
C LEU A 59 10.62 7.66 -17.04
N PRO A 60 10.65 9.01 -16.96
CA PRO A 60 11.90 9.78 -17.10
C PRO A 60 13.00 9.50 -16.07
N ALA A 61 12.65 9.14 -14.83
CA ALA A 61 13.62 8.81 -13.77
C ALA A 61 14.03 7.32 -13.77
N GLY A 62 13.54 6.53 -14.72
CA GLY A 62 13.98 5.15 -14.96
C GLY A 62 12.91 4.08 -14.72
N SER A 63 11.81 4.40 -14.04
CA SER A 63 10.77 3.42 -13.72
C SER A 63 10.11 2.84 -14.98
N ILE A 64 9.70 1.59 -14.92
CA ILE A 64 8.85 0.96 -15.94
C ILE A 64 7.38 1.09 -15.49
N LEU A 65 6.54 1.59 -16.39
CA LEU A 65 5.10 1.43 -16.30
C LEU A 65 4.70 0.14 -17.03
N GLU A 66 3.94 -0.73 -16.37
CA GLU A 66 3.44 -1.97 -16.94
C GLU A 66 1.92 -2.11 -16.74
N PRO A 67 1.13 -2.29 -17.82
CA PRO A 67 -0.31 -2.53 -17.72
C PRO A 67 -0.64 -3.85 -17.01
N ILE A 68 -1.63 -3.82 -16.12
CA ILE A 68 -2.25 -4.98 -15.46
C ILE A 68 -3.79 -4.92 -15.61
N PRO A 69 -4.54 -6.01 -15.38
CA PRO A 69 -6.00 -6.01 -15.55
C PRO A 69 -6.70 -4.93 -14.71
N ALA A 70 -6.31 -4.79 -13.43
CA ALA A 70 -6.90 -3.82 -12.50
C ALA A 70 -6.42 -2.36 -12.66
N GLY A 71 -5.45 -2.08 -13.53
CA GLY A 71 -4.85 -0.75 -13.67
C GLY A 71 -3.41 -0.81 -14.21
N ALA A 72 -2.46 -0.16 -13.56
CA ALA A 72 -1.06 -0.20 -13.96
C ALA A 72 -0.13 -0.38 -12.76
N TRP A 73 1.03 -0.96 -13.03
CA TRP A 73 2.11 -1.15 -12.07
C TRP A 73 3.29 -0.27 -12.46
N ILE A 74 3.68 0.64 -11.58
CA ILE A 74 4.89 1.45 -11.68
C ILE A 74 5.96 0.73 -10.87
N ARG A 75 7.06 0.31 -11.51
CA ARG A 75 8.09 -0.54 -10.91
C ARG A 75 9.50 -0.05 -11.25
N PRO A 76 10.52 -0.35 -10.43
CA PRO A 76 11.90 -0.12 -10.81
C PRO A 76 12.30 -0.97 -12.04
N GLU A 77 13.41 -0.58 -12.68
CA GLU A 77 14.07 -1.41 -13.69
C GLU A 77 14.93 -2.47 -13.00
N SER A 78 14.29 -3.55 -12.56
CA SER A 78 14.96 -4.75 -12.05
C SER A 78 14.77 -5.92 -13.02
N ALA A 79 15.50 -7.03 -12.80
CA ALA A 79 15.40 -8.19 -13.68
C ALA A 79 13.96 -8.75 -13.70
N GLU A 80 13.49 -9.11 -14.89
CA GLU A 80 12.09 -9.55 -15.09
C GLU A 80 11.82 -10.85 -14.31
N GLN A 81 12.85 -11.67 -14.05
CA GLN A 81 12.79 -12.89 -13.24
C GLN A 81 12.40 -12.62 -11.77
N ASP A 82 13.01 -11.61 -11.14
CA ASP A 82 12.74 -11.25 -9.74
C ASP A 82 11.34 -10.65 -9.57
N LEU A 83 10.88 -9.96 -10.62
CA LEU A 83 9.61 -9.26 -10.68
C LEU A 83 8.44 -10.16 -11.15
N ALA A 84 8.72 -11.26 -11.85
CA ALA A 84 7.70 -12.17 -12.39
C ALA A 84 6.74 -12.78 -11.34
N PRO A 85 7.17 -13.17 -10.12
CA PRO A 85 6.25 -13.67 -9.09
C PRO A 85 5.23 -12.61 -8.64
N LEU A 86 5.67 -11.36 -8.45
CA LEU A 86 4.75 -10.26 -8.15
C LEU A 86 3.84 -9.95 -9.35
N ARG A 87 4.41 -9.87 -10.56
CA ARG A 87 3.65 -9.68 -11.81
C ARG A 87 2.51 -10.70 -11.94
N ALA A 88 2.78 -11.97 -11.65
CA ALA A 88 1.78 -13.03 -11.68
C ALA A 88 0.69 -12.84 -10.61
N ARG A 89 1.03 -12.37 -9.40
CA ARG A 89 0.03 -12.00 -8.38
C ARG A 89 -0.82 -10.81 -8.83
N LEU A 90 -0.22 -9.71 -9.29
CA LEU A 90 -0.94 -8.51 -9.73
C LEU A 90 -1.87 -8.74 -10.95
N ILE A 91 -1.61 -9.78 -11.74
CA ILE A 91 -2.46 -10.16 -12.87
C ILE A 91 -3.59 -11.11 -12.45
N ASN A 92 -3.34 -12.08 -11.57
CA ASN A 92 -4.29 -13.15 -11.24
C ASN A 92 -5.03 -12.97 -9.90
N GLN A 93 -4.60 -12.04 -9.05
CA GLN A 93 -5.08 -11.90 -7.66
C GLN A 93 -5.53 -10.47 -7.29
N LEU A 94 -5.12 -9.43 -8.01
CA LEU A 94 -5.64 -8.08 -7.77
C LEU A 94 -6.99 -7.91 -8.48
N HIS A 95 -8.08 -7.80 -7.71
CA HIS A 95 -9.44 -7.64 -8.23
C HIS A 95 -9.58 -6.35 -9.09
N PRO A 96 -10.00 -6.45 -10.37
CA PRO A 96 -10.25 -5.26 -11.18
C PRO A 96 -11.52 -4.52 -10.76
N ASP A 97 -11.39 -3.23 -10.43
CA ASP A 97 -12.54 -2.35 -10.18
C ASP A 97 -12.94 -1.61 -11.48
N PRO A 98 -14.22 -1.63 -11.91
CA PRO A 98 -14.65 -1.02 -13.18
C PRO A 98 -14.76 0.53 -13.15
N GLN A 99 -14.66 1.13 -11.96
CA GLN A 99 -14.76 2.57 -11.71
C GLN A 99 -13.42 3.21 -11.36
N ALA A 100 -12.47 2.46 -10.82
CA ALA A 100 -11.20 2.95 -10.30
C ALA A 100 -9.98 2.12 -10.79
N PRO A 101 -8.93 2.73 -11.36
CA PRO A 101 -7.68 2.03 -11.64
C PRO A 101 -6.83 1.89 -10.38
N HIS A 102 -6.28 0.70 -10.16
CA HIS A 102 -5.17 0.48 -9.25
C HIS A 102 -3.85 0.93 -9.89
N LEU A 103 -3.14 1.83 -9.22
CA LEU A 103 -1.79 2.28 -9.56
C LEU A 103 -0.84 1.72 -8.50
N VAL A 104 -0.39 0.49 -8.73
CA VAL A 104 0.53 -0.20 -7.82
C VAL A 104 1.93 0.42 -7.96
N ILE A 105 2.58 0.77 -6.85
CA ILE A 105 3.87 1.47 -6.86
C ILE A 105 4.95 0.66 -6.12
N GLY A 106 6.01 0.32 -6.85
CA GLY A 106 7.17 -0.40 -6.34
C GLY A 106 7.04 -1.92 -6.40
N ALA A 107 8.05 -2.60 -5.88
CA ALA A 107 8.07 -4.04 -5.69
C ALA A 107 8.79 -4.37 -4.36
N PRO A 108 8.31 -5.33 -3.56
CA PRO A 108 8.92 -5.69 -2.29
C PRO A 108 10.40 -6.05 -2.41
N GLY A 109 11.25 -5.37 -1.63
CA GLY A 109 12.71 -5.59 -1.64
C GLY A 109 13.45 -5.10 -2.89
N ALA A 110 12.78 -4.37 -3.79
CA ALA A 110 13.41 -3.71 -4.94
C ALA A 110 13.69 -2.22 -4.67
N GLU A 111 14.31 -1.54 -5.63
CA GLU A 111 14.58 -0.10 -5.55
C GLU A 111 13.28 0.73 -5.43
N PRO A 112 13.23 1.76 -4.56
CA PRO A 112 12.04 2.61 -4.41
C PRO A 112 11.70 3.38 -5.69
N VAL A 113 10.43 3.37 -6.10
CA VAL A 113 9.98 4.17 -7.25
C VAL A 113 10.04 5.68 -6.93
N PRO A 114 10.68 6.51 -7.78
CA PRO A 114 10.71 7.96 -7.59
C PRO A 114 9.34 8.63 -7.75
N ALA A 115 9.00 9.54 -6.84
CA ALA A 115 7.74 10.30 -6.88
C ALA A 115 7.60 11.19 -8.14
N THR A 116 8.72 11.55 -8.76
CA THR A 116 8.79 12.27 -10.05
C THR A 116 8.21 11.49 -11.22
N ASP A 117 8.38 10.16 -11.25
CA ASP A 117 7.83 9.29 -12.29
C ASP A 117 6.33 9.08 -12.10
N VAL A 118 5.88 8.87 -10.86
CA VAL A 118 4.46 8.81 -10.52
C VAL A 118 3.73 10.10 -10.89
N ARG A 119 4.34 11.26 -10.60
CA ARG A 119 3.85 12.58 -11.03
C ARG A 119 3.80 12.71 -12.56
N THR A 120 4.82 12.24 -13.26
CA THR A 120 4.87 12.27 -14.73
C THR A 120 3.77 11.41 -15.36
N LEU A 121 3.50 10.22 -14.81
CA LEU A 121 2.36 9.40 -15.22
C LEU A 121 1.04 10.13 -14.94
N PHE A 122 0.83 10.57 -13.70
CA PHE A 122 -0.42 11.14 -13.25
C PHE A 122 -0.82 12.37 -14.07
N ALA A 123 0.14 13.23 -14.43
CA ALA A 123 -0.08 14.39 -15.32
C ALA A 123 -0.57 14.00 -16.73
N ARG A 124 -0.30 12.79 -17.21
CA ARG A 124 -0.79 12.25 -18.49
C ARG A 124 -2.16 11.57 -18.41
N LEU A 125 -2.69 11.34 -17.20
CA LEU A 125 -3.97 10.67 -17.01
C LEU A 125 -5.15 11.64 -17.23
N PRO A 126 -6.23 11.20 -17.90
CA PRO A 126 -7.49 11.92 -17.96
C PRO A 126 -7.98 12.32 -16.56
N GLU A 127 -8.63 13.48 -16.44
CA GLU A 127 -9.05 14.01 -15.14
C GLU A 127 -10.06 13.08 -14.42
N SER A 128 -10.92 12.40 -15.19
CA SER A 128 -11.82 11.34 -14.71
C SER A 128 -11.10 10.10 -14.19
N THR A 129 -9.96 9.74 -14.80
CA THR A 129 -9.08 8.66 -14.33
C THR A 129 -8.33 9.10 -13.06
N ARG A 130 -7.75 10.32 -13.05
CA ARG A 130 -7.07 10.89 -11.87
C ARG A 130 -7.94 10.94 -10.63
N ARG A 131 -9.19 11.43 -10.74
CA ARG A 131 -10.14 11.53 -9.62
C ARG A 131 -10.52 10.20 -8.97
N ARG A 132 -10.28 9.07 -9.66
CA ARG A 132 -10.69 7.72 -9.23
C ARG A 132 -9.50 6.78 -9.01
N ALA A 133 -8.27 7.26 -9.18
CA ALA A 133 -7.07 6.46 -9.02
C ALA A 133 -6.86 6.01 -7.57
N LEU A 134 -6.52 4.74 -7.43
CA LEU A 134 -6.14 4.08 -6.19
C LEU A 134 -4.63 3.86 -6.22
N PHE A 135 -3.94 4.08 -5.11
CA PHE A 135 -2.48 3.99 -5.04
C PHE A 135 -2.08 2.93 -4.02
N ASP A 136 -1.83 1.71 -4.49
CA ASP A 136 -1.35 0.59 -3.68
C ASP A 136 0.19 0.68 -3.55
N LEU A 137 0.68 1.12 -2.39
CA LEU A 137 2.09 1.45 -2.18
C LEU A 137 2.84 0.24 -1.61
N LEU A 138 3.73 -0.36 -2.43
CA LEU A 138 4.59 -1.48 -2.01
C LEU A 138 6.00 -1.04 -1.62
N GLN A 139 6.68 -0.22 -2.44
CA GLN A 139 8.07 0.19 -2.18
C GLN A 139 8.40 1.49 -2.91
N CYS A 140 8.40 2.62 -2.20
CA CYS A 140 8.42 3.94 -2.81
C CYS A 140 8.88 5.06 -1.87
N PHE A 141 9.52 6.08 -2.45
CA PHE A 141 9.78 7.39 -1.84
C PHE A 141 10.66 7.40 -0.57
N GLU A 142 11.55 6.42 -0.36
CA GLU A 142 12.40 6.35 0.85
C GLU A 142 13.28 7.60 1.06
N ASP A 143 13.66 8.31 0.00
CA ASP A 143 14.38 9.61 0.07
C ASP A 143 13.55 10.77 0.63
N GLN A 144 12.24 10.60 0.87
CA GLN A 144 11.31 11.68 1.23
C GLN A 144 10.72 11.46 2.63
N PRO A 145 11.04 12.32 3.62
CA PRO A 145 10.61 12.11 5.00
C PRO A 145 9.09 12.31 5.16
N GLY A 146 8.42 11.26 5.61
CA GLY A 146 6.99 11.27 5.92
C GLY A 146 6.32 9.95 5.60
N GLU A 147 4.99 9.96 5.59
CA GLU A 147 4.17 8.81 5.22
C GLU A 147 4.00 8.76 3.68
N PRO A 148 4.23 7.61 3.01
CA PRO A 148 4.21 7.53 1.54
C PRO A 148 2.93 8.07 0.88
N GLY A 149 1.75 7.84 1.49
CA GLY A 149 0.48 8.40 1.00
C GLY A 149 0.41 9.93 1.11
N GLN A 150 0.96 10.52 2.17
CA GLN A 150 1.03 11.98 2.34
C GLN A 150 2.05 12.60 1.39
N VAL A 151 3.23 11.99 1.27
CA VAL A 151 4.28 12.38 0.32
C VAL A 151 3.71 12.43 -1.10
N LEU A 152 2.95 11.40 -1.51
CA LEU A 152 2.35 11.35 -2.83
C LEU A 152 1.26 12.42 -3.03
N ALA A 153 0.40 12.68 -2.04
CA ALA A 153 -0.57 13.78 -2.10
C ALA A 153 0.13 15.15 -2.26
N ASP A 154 1.23 15.38 -1.53
CA ASP A 154 2.03 16.59 -1.60
C ASP A 154 2.74 16.77 -2.94
N VAL A 155 3.19 15.68 -3.58
CA VAL A 155 3.86 15.70 -4.89
C VAL A 155 2.87 15.86 -6.04
N LEU A 156 1.68 15.27 -5.94
CA LEU A 156 0.61 15.37 -6.95
C LEU A 156 -0.26 16.63 -6.80
N LYS A 157 -0.14 17.37 -5.68
CA LYS A 157 -0.92 18.58 -5.34
C LYS A 157 -2.44 18.38 -5.47
N THR A 158 -2.91 17.18 -5.12
CA THR A 158 -4.33 16.84 -5.13
C THR A 158 -4.67 15.83 -4.04
N ARG A 159 -5.96 15.69 -3.73
CA ARG A 159 -6.46 14.63 -2.85
C ARG A 159 -6.34 13.28 -3.58
N ILE A 160 -5.80 12.28 -2.91
CA ILE A 160 -5.67 10.91 -3.44
C ILE A 160 -6.29 9.87 -2.49
N ALA A 161 -6.52 8.67 -2.98
CA ALA A 161 -6.78 7.48 -2.17
C ALA A 161 -5.58 6.54 -2.27
N ALA A 162 -4.91 6.23 -1.15
CA ALA A 162 -3.70 5.41 -1.12
C ALA A 162 -3.72 4.41 0.04
N ASP A 163 -2.93 3.34 -0.06
CA ASP A 163 -2.76 2.34 0.99
C ASP A 163 -1.32 1.81 1.05
N GLU A 164 -0.87 1.38 2.23
CA GLU A 164 0.43 0.70 2.40
C GLU A 164 0.24 -0.82 2.27
N GLY A 165 0.44 -1.30 1.03
CA GLY A 165 0.21 -2.66 0.58
C GLY A 165 -0.68 -2.75 -0.67
N VAL A 166 -0.86 -3.95 -1.21
CA VAL A 166 -1.85 -4.30 -2.25
C VAL A 166 -2.80 -5.35 -1.69
N LEU A 167 -4.11 -5.19 -1.86
CA LEU A 167 -5.07 -6.22 -1.47
C LEU A 167 -5.18 -7.30 -2.55
N LEU A 168 -4.92 -8.56 -2.21
CA LEU A 168 -4.90 -9.69 -3.15
C LEU A 168 -5.89 -10.79 -2.75
N ALA A 169 -6.60 -11.33 -3.74
CA ALA A 169 -7.40 -12.53 -3.67
C ALA A 169 -6.50 -13.77 -3.60
N VAL A 170 -6.62 -14.56 -2.54
CA VAL A 170 -5.81 -15.77 -2.31
C VAL A 170 -6.67 -16.96 -1.90
N PRO A 171 -6.30 -18.20 -2.26
CA PRO A 171 -7.00 -19.38 -1.77
C PRO A 171 -6.91 -19.48 -0.23
N GLY A 172 -8.05 -19.68 0.41
CA GLY A 172 -8.21 -19.96 1.84
C GLY A 172 -8.99 -21.25 2.09
N PRO A 173 -9.18 -21.66 3.35
CA PRO A 173 -9.87 -22.91 3.69
C PRO A 173 -11.32 -22.95 3.17
N ASP A 174 -12.04 -21.83 3.27
CA ASP A 174 -13.46 -21.70 2.94
C ASP A 174 -13.72 -21.04 1.57
N GLY A 175 -12.68 -20.86 0.74
CA GLY A 175 -12.81 -20.31 -0.62
C GLY A 175 -11.72 -19.30 -1.00
N VAL A 176 -12.13 -18.07 -1.33
CA VAL A 176 -11.22 -16.95 -1.66
C VAL A 176 -11.20 -15.97 -0.48
N GLU A 177 -10.03 -15.80 0.11
CA GLU A 177 -9.75 -14.75 1.08
C GLU A 177 -9.15 -13.52 0.40
N GLU A 178 -9.34 -12.34 1.00
CA GLU A 178 -8.51 -11.17 0.69
C GLU A 178 -7.34 -11.10 1.69
N ARG A 179 -6.11 -10.87 1.22
CA ARG A 179 -4.93 -10.65 2.08
C ARG A 179 -4.07 -9.52 1.53
N THR A 180 -3.61 -8.63 2.40
CA THR A 180 -2.74 -7.52 1.97
C THR A 180 -1.31 -8.01 1.78
N LEU A 181 -0.78 -7.87 0.57
CA LEU A 181 0.65 -7.97 0.29
C LEU A 181 1.35 -6.71 0.82
N THR A 182 2.29 -6.88 1.75
CA THR A 182 3.05 -5.78 2.36
C THR A 182 4.39 -5.52 1.67
N ALA A 183 5.02 -4.39 1.98
CA ALA A 183 6.32 -3.95 1.43
C ALA A 183 7.48 -4.97 1.53
N ASN A 184 7.38 -5.94 2.45
CA ASN A 184 8.33 -7.04 2.62
C ASN A 184 7.92 -8.35 1.92
N GLY A 185 6.92 -8.32 1.03
CA GLY A 185 6.50 -9.44 0.18
C GLY A 185 5.59 -10.47 0.86
N GLN A 186 5.25 -10.25 2.13
CA GLN A 186 4.41 -11.15 2.93
C GLN A 186 2.92 -10.85 2.71
N LEU A 187 2.09 -11.90 2.74
CA LEU A 187 0.63 -11.77 2.74
C LEU A 187 0.12 -11.70 4.18
N ARG A 188 -0.65 -10.66 4.49
CA ARG A 188 -1.11 -10.30 5.84
C ARG A 188 -2.65 -10.17 5.89
N TRP A 189 -3.16 -9.92 7.09
CA TRP A 189 -4.60 -9.85 7.38
C TRP A 189 -5.33 -8.79 6.52
N SER A 190 -6.62 -9.00 6.22
CA SER A 190 -7.41 -8.07 5.41
C SER A 190 -7.85 -6.83 6.22
N PRO A 191 -7.40 -5.61 5.89
CA PRO A 191 -7.77 -4.41 6.64
C PRO A 191 -9.23 -4.01 6.40
N PHE A 192 -9.89 -3.51 7.45
CA PHE A 192 -11.28 -3.01 7.36
C PHE A 192 -11.40 -1.78 6.44
N ALA A 193 -10.36 -0.95 6.42
CA ALA A 193 -10.19 0.14 5.47
C ALA A 193 -8.96 -0.15 4.60
N THR A 194 -9.21 -0.35 3.31
CA THR A 194 -8.25 -0.84 2.32
C THR A 194 -7.60 0.29 1.53
N HIS A 195 -8.11 1.52 1.61
CA HIS A 195 -7.49 2.75 1.10
C HIS A 195 -7.90 3.93 1.97
N PHE A 196 -7.01 4.91 2.13
CA PHE A 196 -7.22 6.14 2.90
C PHE A 196 -7.09 7.38 2.03
N ALA A 197 -7.88 8.41 2.34
CA ALA A 197 -7.88 9.70 1.68
C ALA A 197 -6.80 10.61 2.28
N TYR A 198 -5.82 10.98 1.46
CA TYR A 198 -4.78 11.93 1.79
C TYR A 198 -5.07 13.28 1.13
N GLN A 199 -4.80 14.37 1.84
CA GLN A 199 -4.92 15.74 1.33
C GLN A 199 -3.53 16.37 1.31
N PRO A 200 -3.16 17.17 0.28
CA PRO A 200 -1.89 17.89 0.29
C PRO A 200 -1.76 18.77 1.54
N ARG A 201 -0.57 18.83 2.13
CA ARG A 201 -0.27 19.78 3.21
C ARG A 201 -0.55 21.22 2.77
N PRO A 202 -1.16 22.05 3.62
CA PRO A 202 -1.22 23.49 3.38
C PRO A 202 0.21 24.07 3.43
N PRO A 203 0.47 25.26 2.84
CA PRO A 203 1.80 25.86 2.84
C PRO A 203 2.40 26.08 4.23
N GLU A 204 1.54 26.39 5.22
CA GLU A 204 1.90 26.70 6.60
C GLU A 204 1.08 25.85 7.58
N GLY A 205 1.25 24.53 7.56
CA GLY A 205 0.57 23.66 8.53
C GLY A 205 0.86 22.16 8.44
N GLU A 206 0.36 21.42 9.43
CA GLU A 206 0.48 19.98 9.53
C GLU A 206 -0.35 19.24 8.46
N ALA A 207 0.00 17.98 8.20
CA ALA A 207 -0.85 17.09 7.40
C ALA A 207 -2.17 16.83 8.14
N THR A 208 -3.30 16.93 7.43
CA THR A 208 -4.59 16.47 7.97
C THR A 208 -4.57 14.96 8.06
N ALA A 209 -4.86 14.41 9.24
CA ALA A 209 -4.86 12.96 9.46
C ALA A 209 -5.75 12.25 8.41
N PRO A 210 -5.24 11.18 7.76
CA PRO A 210 -5.95 10.52 6.68
C PRO A 210 -7.20 9.77 7.19
N PHE A 211 -8.23 9.69 6.35
CA PHE A 211 -9.52 9.08 6.70
C PHE A 211 -9.94 8.01 5.69
N PRO A 212 -10.77 7.01 6.05
CA PRO A 212 -11.14 5.91 5.16
C PRO A 212 -11.72 6.37 3.81
N ALA A 213 -11.18 5.84 2.71
CA ALA A 213 -11.61 6.10 1.34
C ALA A 213 -12.21 4.86 0.66
N ARG A 214 -11.68 3.67 0.96
CA ARG A 214 -12.31 2.37 0.68
C ARG A 214 -12.28 1.52 1.94
N TYR A 215 -13.41 0.90 2.26
CA TYR A 215 -13.60 0.18 3.51
C TYR A 215 -14.85 -0.70 3.46
N ARG A 216 -14.96 -1.60 4.45
CA ARG A 216 -16.14 -2.40 4.77
C ARG A 216 -16.53 -2.22 6.25
N ALA A 217 -17.75 -2.57 6.60
CA ALA A 217 -18.16 -2.64 8.00
C ALA A 217 -17.37 -3.76 8.74
N PRO A 218 -16.97 -3.56 10.01
CA PRO A 218 -16.33 -4.61 10.80
C PRO A 218 -17.21 -5.84 11.08
N PHE A 219 -18.52 -5.63 11.13
CA PHE A 219 -19.57 -6.66 11.29
C PHE A 219 -20.94 -6.07 10.95
N ASP A 220 -21.92 -6.94 10.71
CA ASP A 220 -23.27 -6.55 10.29
C ASP A 220 -24.08 -5.83 11.38
N GLY A 221 -25.06 -5.03 10.94
CA GLY A 221 -25.97 -4.27 11.82
C GLY A 221 -25.35 -3.02 12.45
N LEU A 222 -24.22 -2.54 11.93
CA LEU A 222 -23.64 -1.24 12.28
C LEU A 222 -24.30 -0.10 11.49
N ILE A 223 -24.62 1.00 12.17
CA ILE A 223 -25.16 2.21 11.54
C ILE A 223 -24.00 3.17 11.28
N GLU A 224 -23.66 3.40 10.00
CA GLU A 224 -22.66 4.41 9.63
C GLU A 224 -23.20 5.84 9.87
N ILE A 225 -22.35 6.71 10.41
CA ILE A 225 -22.65 8.11 10.76
C ILE A 225 -21.69 9.12 10.10
N GLY A 226 -20.74 8.61 9.30
CA GLY A 226 -19.70 9.34 8.59
C GLY A 226 -18.67 8.34 8.07
N PRO A 227 -17.79 8.70 7.11
CA PRO A 227 -16.93 7.73 6.42
C PRO A 227 -16.09 6.86 7.37
N GLY A 228 -16.37 5.56 7.39
CA GLY A 228 -15.75 4.58 8.27
C GLY A 228 -16.01 4.82 9.77
N GLN A 229 -17.12 5.49 10.13
CA GLN A 229 -17.51 5.77 11.52
C GLN A 229 -18.88 5.17 11.78
N TYR A 230 -18.95 4.21 12.70
CA TYR A 230 -20.16 3.46 13.00
C TYR A 230 -20.63 3.71 14.44
N ARG A 231 -21.93 3.94 14.62
CA ARG A 231 -22.54 4.12 15.94
C ARG A 231 -22.64 2.77 16.66
N LEU A 232 -22.08 2.67 17.87
CA LEU A 232 -22.15 1.50 18.73
C LEU A 232 -22.99 1.85 19.99
N GLY A 233 -24.30 1.65 19.88
CA GLY A 233 -25.27 2.09 20.90
C GLY A 233 -25.33 3.61 21.03
N SER A 234 -25.71 4.11 22.21
CA SER A 234 -25.79 5.55 22.50
C SER A 234 -24.46 6.17 22.96
N TYR A 235 -23.47 5.34 23.31
CA TYR A 235 -22.34 5.75 24.14
C TYR A 235 -20.97 5.65 23.45
N ALA A 236 -20.88 5.06 22.25
CA ALA A 236 -19.61 4.92 21.56
C ALA A 236 -19.73 5.00 20.03
N VAL A 237 -18.61 5.33 19.40
CA VAL A 237 -18.40 5.25 17.95
C VAL A 237 -17.21 4.33 17.69
N LEU A 238 -17.42 3.35 16.81
CA LEU A 238 -16.39 2.47 16.28
C LEU A 238 -15.93 3.04 14.93
N GLU A 239 -14.70 3.53 14.89
CA GLU A 239 -14.10 4.25 13.77
C GLU A 239 -12.97 3.44 13.14
N LEU A 240 -12.87 3.42 11.81
CA LEU A 240 -11.81 2.72 11.08
C LEU A 240 -10.56 3.59 11.00
N THR A 241 -9.39 3.02 11.32
CA THR A 241 -8.09 3.68 11.26
C THR A 241 -7.07 2.84 10.50
N ARG A 242 -5.91 3.40 10.12
CA ARG A 242 -4.84 2.66 9.44
C ARG A 242 -4.36 1.44 10.21
N SER A 243 -4.39 1.50 11.54
CA SER A 243 -4.02 0.41 12.44
C SER A 243 -5.15 -0.59 12.72
N GLY A 244 -6.40 -0.30 12.31
CA GLY A 244 -7.55 -1.20 12.47
C GLY A 244 -8.81 -0.45 12.88
N LEU A 245 -9.13 -0.50 14.17
CA LEU A 245 -10.35 -0.01 14.78
C LEU A 245 -10.04 0.92 15.97
N TRP A 246 -10.84 1.96 16.12
CA TRP A 246 -10.80 2.92 17.20
C TRP A 246 -12.18 3.03 17.85
N LEU A 247 -12.29 2.62 19.10
CA LEU A 247 -13.50 2.78 19.89
C LEU A 247 -13.36 4.01 20.78
N ARG A 248 -14.24 4.99 20.58
CA ARG A 248 -14.22 6.29 21.28
C ARG A 248 -15.62 6.74 21.72
N PRO A 249 -15.72 7.74 22.62
CA PRO A 249 -16.96 8.47 22.86
C PRO A 249 -17.53 9.12 21.57
N PRO A 250 -18.82 9.51 21.56
CA PRO A 250 -19.45 10.12 20.38
C PRO A 250 -18.80 11.46 20.00
N THR A 251 -18.48 12.27 21.00
CA THR A 251 -17.67 13.49 20.87
C THR A 251 -16.18 13.12 20.73
N PRO A 252 -15.48 13.55 19.66
CA PRO A 252 -14.05 13.29 19.51
C PRO A 252 -13.20 13.98 20.59
N ASP A 253 -12.17 13.29 21.04
CA ASP A 253 -11.26 13.70 22.10
C ASP A 253 -9.82 13.93 21.56
N PRO A 254 -8.86 14.41 22.39
CA PRO A 254 -7.47 14.57 21.99
C PRO A 254 -6.75 13.25 21.59
N ALA A 255 -7.14 12.11 22.16
CA ALA A 255 -6.58 10.81 21.78
C ALA A 255 -7.06 10.36 20.40
N THR A 256 -8.25 10.77 19.95
CA THR A 256 -8.77 10.46 18.59
C THR A 256 -7.83 10.94 17.48
N ARG A 257 -7.17 12.10 17.62
CA ARG A 257 -6.15 12.53 16.63
C ARG A 257 -4.95 11.57 16.64
N GLN A 258 -4.50 11.17 17.82
CA GLN A 258 -3.34 10.28 17.99
C GLN A 258 -3.65 8.85 17.52
N ALA A 259 -4.85 8.33 17.75
CA ALA A 259 -5.30 7.01 17.31
C ALA A 259 -5.37 6.89 15.77
N ARG A 260 -5.81 7.95 15.08
CA ARG A 260 -5.75 8.06 13.61
C ARG A 260 -4.33 8.05 13.05
N ALA A 261 -3.38 8.59 13.82
CA ALA A 261 -1.96 8.64 13.45
C ALA A 261 -1.17 7.36 13.79
N VAL A 262 -1.78 6.35 14.43
CA VAL A 262 -1.12 5.06 14.68
C VAL A 262 -0.93 4.34 13.34
N PRO A 263 0.32 4.04 12.93
CA PRO A 263 0.59 3.38 11.66
C PRO A 263 0.06 1.94 11.64
N ARG A 264 -0.16 1.40 10.43
CA ARG A 264 -0.58 0.02 10.26
C ARG A 264 0.48 -0.93 10.80
N ASP A 265 0.02 -1.96 11.48
CA ASP A 265 0.85 -3.07 11.93
C ASP A 265 0.64 -4.26 10.97
N PRO A 266 1.68 -4.73 10.27
CA PRO A 266 1.54 -5.82 9.32
C PRO A 266 1.28 -7.16 10.01
N SER A 267 1.56 -7.28 11.32
CA SER A 267 1.36 -8.52 12.07
C SER A 267 -0.07 -8.69 12.60
N SER A 268 -0.75 -7.59 12.96
CA SER A 268 -2.07 -7.64 13.61
C SER A 268 -2.87 -6.34 13.46
N ALA A 269 -4.19 -6.46 13.49
CA ALA A 269 -5.08 -5.31 13.63
C ALA A 269 -5.16 -4.87 15.09
N LYS A 270 -5.28 -3.56 15.33
CA LYS A 270 -5.47 -3.00 16.67
C LYS A 270 -6.93 -2.57 16.82
N LEU A 271 -7.58 -3.01 17.90
CA LEU A 271 -8.82 -2.41 18.40
C LEU A 271 -8.43 -1.55 19.60
N LEU A 272 -8.16 -0.29 19.31
CA LEU A 272 -7.75 0.72 20.27
C LEU A 272 -8.98 1.29 20.98
N PHE A 273 -8.85 1.64 22.26
CA PHE A 273 -9.86 2.43 22.99
C PHE A 273 -9.19 3.37 24.00
N SER A 274 -9.76 4.55 24.22
CA SER A 274 -9.29 5.49 25.26
C SER A 274 -10.43 6.01 26.11
N ALA A 275 -10.10 6.35 27.36
CA ALA A 275 -11.01 6.85 28.36
C ALA A 275 -10.30 7.88 29.24
N SER A 276 -11.06 8.88 29.69
CA SER A 276 -10.60 9.96 30.55
C SER A 276 -10.65 9.61 32.04
N ASN A 277 -11.40 8.56 32.40
CA ASN A 277 -11.61 8.09 33.78
C ASN A 277 -11.78 6.56 33.84
N ALA A 278 -11.83 6.00 35.05
CA ALA A 278 -11.87 4.55 35.28
C ALA A 278 -13.19 3.88 34.85
N ASP A 279 -14.33 4.53 35.04
CA ASP A 279 -15.65 3.97 34.72
C ASP A 279 -15.87 3.93 33.19
N GLU A 280 -15.47 5.00 32.51
CA GLU A 280 -15.40 5.08 31.05
C GLU A 280 -14.42 4.04 30.49
N ALA A 281 -13.28 3.80 31.16
CA ALA A 281 -12.33 2.76 30.77
C ALA A 281 -12.93 1.36 30.89
N ALA A 282 -13.68 1.07 31.96
CA ALA A 282 -14.37 -0.20 32.14
C ALA A 282 -15.47 -0.41 31.07
N LEU A 283 -16.29 0.61 30.82
CA LEU A 283 -17.35 0.59 29.80
C LEU A 283 -16.78 0.39 28.39
N LEU A 284 -15.77 1.17 27.99
CA LEU A 284 -15.18 1.04 26.65
C LEU A 284 -14.37 -0.26 26.52
N ALA A 285 -13.73 -0.76 27.58
CA ALA A 285 -13.12 -2.10 27.57
C ALA A 285 -14.15 -3.24 27.49
N GLN A 286 -15.39 -3.06 27.95
CA GLN A 286 -16.49 -4.00 27.70
C GLN A 286 -16.96 -3.90 26.25
N LEU A 287 -17.33 -2.71 25.78
CA LEU A 287 -17.81 -2.49 24.40
C LEU A 287 -16.77 -2.93 23.35
N ALA A 288 -15.47 -2.79 23.64
CA ALA A 288 -14.39 -3.30 22.80
C ALA A 288 -14.37 -4.83 22.71
N ARG A 289 -14.64 -5.55 23.81
CA ARG A 289 -14.76 -7.02 23.84
C ARG A 289 -16.02 -7.49 23.12
N GLU A 290 -17.13 -6.79 23.26
CA GLU A 290 -18.37 -7.08 22.54
C GLU A 290 -18.22 -6.86 21.02
N ALA A 291 -17.58 -5.75 20.60
CA ALA A 291 -17.26 -5.48 19.21
C ALA A 291 -16.28 -6.52 18.62
N HIS A 292 -15.22 -6.88 19.35
CA HIS A 292 -14.29 -7.94 18.96
C HIS A 292 -14.98 -9.30 18.83
N GLY A 293 -15.89 -9.63 19.76
CA GLY A 293 -16.72 -10.82 19.74
C GLY A 293 -17.73 -10.90 18.59
N ARG A 294 -17.97 -9.80 17.87
CA ARG A 294 -18.80 -9.74 16.65
C ARG A 294 -18.00 -9.80 15.35
N LEU A 295 -16.68 -9.63 15.37
CA LEU A 295 -15.83 -9.74 14.18
C LEU A 295 -15.88 -11.15 13.57
N THR A 296 -15.79 -11.23 12.23
CA THR A 296 -15.50 -12.47 11.48
C THR A 296 -14.29 -13.22 12.07
N SER A 297 -14.26 -14.55 11.98
CA SER A 297 -13.20 -15.40 12.55
C SER A 297 -11.78 -14.86 12.31
N ASP A 298 -11.43 -14.60 11.05
CA ASP A 298 -10.05 -14.23 10.66
C ASP A 298 -9.68 -12.84 11.18
N ALA A 299 -10.59 -11.86 11.03
CA ALA A 299 -10.40 -10.53 11.58
C ALA A 299 -10.29 -10.54 13.12
N ARG A 300 -10.99 -11.45 13.81
CA ARG A 300 -10.90 -11.64 15.27
C ARG A 300 -9.56 -12.27 15.68
N GLN A 301 -9.11 -13.30 14.95
CA GLN A 301 -7.81 -13.95 15.15
C GLN A 301 -6.64 -13.01 14.87
N ALA A 302 -6.77 -12.15 13.85
CA ALA A 302 -5.79 -11.15 13.46
C ALA A 302 -5.79 -9.89 14.34
N SER A 303 -6.82 -9.66 15.17
CA SER A 303 -6.96 -8.40 15.94
C SER A 303 -6.68 -8.53 17.43
N ARG A 304 -6.15 -7.46 18.05
CA ARG A 304 -5.87 -7.35 19.48
C ARG A 304 -6.53 -6.09 20.06
N ILE A 305 -7.25 -6.26 21.17
CA ILE A 305 -7.80 -5.15 21.95
C ILE A 305 -6.67 -4.53 22.77
N LEU A 306 -6.49 -3.22 22.71
CA LEU A 306 -5.43 -2.50 23.42
C LEU A 306 -5.93 -1.15 23.98
N PRO A 307 -5.62 -0.79 25.23
CA PRO A 307 -5.87 0.56 25.73
C PRO A 307 -4.95 1.57 25.04
N PHE A 308 -5.43 2.79 24.90
CA PHE A 308 -4.75 3.89 24.23
C PHE A 308 -4.85 5.20 25.03
N PRO A 309 -3.78 6.01 25.18
CA PRO A 309 -2.40 5.64 24.88
C PRO A 309 -1.98 4.37 25.66
N PRO A 310 -1.01 3.58 25.15
CA PRO A 310 -0.54 2.40 25.86
C PRO A 310 -0.06 2.77 27.27
N ALA A 311 -0.30 1.87 28.24
CA ALA A 311 -0.15 2.15 29.66
C ALA A 311 1.23 2.74 30.00
N GLY A 312 1.23 4.01 30.44
CA GLY A 312 2.45 4.81 30.62
C GLY A 312 2.21 6.32 30.66
N ARG A 313 1.08 6.81 30.13
CA ARG A 313 0.64 8.20 30.28
C ARG A 313 -0.87 8.32 30.61
N LEU A 314 -1.22 8.07 31.87
CA LEU A 314 -2.43 8.65 32.46
C LEU A 314 -2.03 9.94 33.19
N PRO A 315 -2.41 11.14 32.71
CA PRO A 315 -2.14 12.40 33.39
C PRO A 315 -3.08 12.59 34.58
N GLY A 316 -2.92 11.77 35.62
CA GLY A 316 -3.96 11.63 36.66
C GLY A 316 -3.61 10.76 37.87
N ARG A 317 -2.33 10.63 38.26
CA ARG A 317 -1.98 10.19 39.61
C ARG A 317 -1.38 11.39 40.36
N PRO A 318 -2.09 12.00 41.32
CA PRO A 318 -1.47 12.99 42.20
C PRO A 318 -0.37 12.29 43.00
N THR A 319 0.87 12.69 42.79
CA THR A 319 2.00 12.31 43.64
C THR A 319 1.88 13.09 44.95
N GLY A 320 1.02 12.60 45.85
CA GLY A 320 0.92 13.13 47.20
C GLY A 320 2.28 13.08 47.86
N LYS A 321 2.84 14.25 48.21
CA LYS A 321 3.99 14.34 49.09
C LYS A 321 3.58 13.76 50.45
N PRO A 322 4.30 12.77 51.01
CA PRO A 322 4.31 12.59 52.44
C PRO A 322 5.12 13.75 53.04
N ASP A 323 4.46 14.88 53.30
CA ASP A 323 5.02 15.87 54.23
C ASP A 323 4.99 15.29 55.65
N ALA A 324 6.02 15.60 56.44
CA ALA A 324 6.49 14.75 57.52
C ALA A 324 5.50 14.50 58.68
N GLU A 325 5.52 13.29 59.22
CA GLU A 325 5.28 13.05 60.64
C GLU A 325 6.63 12.82 61.33
N ALA A 326 6.87 13.49 62.45
CA ALA A 326 8.15 13.49 63.14
C ALA A 326 8.17 12.51 64.31
N VAL A 327 9.29 11.81 64.49
CA VAL A 327 9.61 11.08 65.72
C VAL A 327 10.98 11.54 66.21
N ASP A 328 11.00 12.07 67.44
CA ASP A 328 12.20 12.57 68.12
C ASP A 328 13.07 11.42 68.66
N ALA A 329 14.39 11.55 68.55
CA ALA A 329 15.36 10.54 68.97
C ALA A 329 16.79 11.06 69.27
N ALA A 330 16.91 12.17 70.00
CA ALA A 330 18.07 12.52 70.84
C ALA A 330 19.44 12.87 70.14
N PRO A 331 20.39 13.53 70.84
CA PRO A 331 21.57 14.12 70.22
C PRO A 331 22.84 13.25 70.26
N VAL A 332 23.70 13.41 69.24
CA VAL A 332 25.09 12.92 69.24
C VAL A 332 26.04 14.03 69.70
N PRO A 333 26.88 13.83 70.74
CA PRO A 333 27.84 14.83 71.21
C PRO A 333 29.06 14.94 70.30
N ALA A 334 29.59 16.15 70.13
CA ALA A 334 30.82 16.39 69.39
C ALA A 334 32.08 16.15 70.26
N VAL A 335 33.08 15.47 69.69
CA VAL A 335 34.43 15.25 70.25
C VAL A 335 35.44 15.49 69.11
N PRO A 336 36.61 16.13 69.35
CA PRO A 336 37.23 16.98 68.34
C PRO A 336 38.33 16.33 67.47
N VAL A 337 38.84 17.15 66.55
CA VAL A 337 39.96 16.93 65.62
C VAL A 337 41.23 16.44 66.31
N ASN A 338 41.94 15.51 65.66
CA ASN A 338 43.40 15.46 65.62
C ASN A 338 43.85 14.81 64.31
#